data_AF-A0A1H7H282-F1
#
_entry.id   AF-A0A1H7H282-F1
#
_cell.length_a   1.000
_cell.length_b   1.000
_cell.length_c   1.000
_cell.angle_alpha   90.00
_cell.angle_beta   90.00
_cell.angle_gamma   90.00
#
_symmetry.space_group_name_H-M   'P 1'
#
loop_
_entity.id
_entity.type
_entity.pdbx_description
1 polymer ?
#
loop_
_entity_poly.entity_id
_entity_poly.type
_entity_poly.pdbx_seq_one_letter_code
_entity_poly.pdbx_strand_id
1 'polypeptide(L)'
;MTDKTDLVVLCQLAGLTAEKSAARLARIQSLIDTLEGKAADLRRAAPAAPVSITEAVMRDRWHRWRTQQITLLNMQVARLQAVAQPQREVHARNTARNAVLEKLSKKR
;
A
#
# COMPACT_ATOMS: atom_id res chain seq x y z
N MET A 1 43.52 7.19 4.09
CA MET A 1 42.95 6.13 3.22
C MET A 1 41.61 5.60 3.73
N THR A 2 41.32 5.64 5.04
CA THR A 2 40.04 5.24 5.69
C THR A 2 38.81 5.99 5.16
N ASP A 3 38.94 7.28 4.90
CA ASP A 3 37.82 8.18 4.61
C ASP A 3 37.09 7.92 3.25
N LYS A 4 37.75 7.27 2.29
CA LYS A 4 37.12 6.83 1.03
C LYS A 4 36.37 5.51 1.21
N THR A 5 36.91 4.60 2.01
CA THR A 5 36.30 3.30 2.31
C THR A 5 35.03 3.48 3.13
N ASP A 6 35.04 4.38 4.11
CA ASP A 6 33.88 4.67 4.97
C ASP A 6 32.72 5.27 4.16
N LEU A 7 33.00 6.17 3.21
CA LEU A 7 31.97 6.75 2.34
C LEU A 7 31.33 5.69 1.41
N VAL A 8 32.13 4.76 0.88
CA VAL A 8 31.62 3.65 0.05
C VAL A 8 30.67 2.77 0.87
N VAL A 9 31.07 2.41 2.09
CA VAL A 9 30.24 1.61 3.00
C VAL A 9 28.94 2.35 3.36
N LEU A 10 29.00 3.66 3.62
CA LEU A 10 27.81 4.47 3.89
C LEU A 10 26.85 4.53 2.69
N CYS A 11 27.38 4.64 1.47
CA CYS A 11 26.57 4.59 0.25
C CYS A 11 25.87 3.23 0.09
N GLN A 12 26.60 2.12 0.30
CA GLN A 12 26.03 0.77 0.23
C GLN A 12 24.92 0.57 1.28
N LEU A 13 25.17 0.96 2.53
CA LEU A 13 24.17 0.88 3.59
C LEU A 13 22.94 1.74 3.27
N ALA A 14 23.13 2.96 2.78
CA ALA A 14 22.03 3.83 2.42
C ALA A 14 21.17 3.24 1.30
N GLY A 15 21.79 2.68 0.25
CA GLY A 15 21.10 1.95 -0.81
C GLY A 15 20.24 0.80 -0.27
N LEU A 16 20.84 -0.09 0.53
CA LEU A 16 20.13 -1.21 1.15
C LEU A 16 18.96 -0.77 2.05
N THR A 17 19.13 0.32 2.81
CA THR A 17 18.03 0.85 3.64
C THR A 17 16.91 1.46 2.81
N ALA A 18 17.23 2.12 1.69
CA ALA A 18 16.25 2.65 0.76
C ALA A 18 15.44 1.51 0.11
N GLU A 19 16.12 0.48 -0.41
CA GLU A 19 15.50 -0.72 -0.99
C GLU A 19 14.61 -1.45 0.02
N LYS A 20 15.09 -1.67 1.24
CA LYS A 20 14.31 -2.32 2.31
C LYS A 20 13.04 -1.53 2.64
N SER A 21 13.13 -0.21 2.70
CA SER A 21 11.95 0.65 2.95
C SER A 21 10.97 0.65 1.78
N ALA A 22 11.48 0.62 0.53
CA ALA A 22 10.66 0.53 -0.67
C ALA A 22 9.90 -0.79 -0.74
N ALA A 23 10.58 -1.93 -0.50
CA ALA A 23 9.97 -3.25 -0.50
C ALA A 23 8.86 -3.38 0.56
N ARG A 24 9.06 -2.81 1.75
CA ARG A 24 8.04 -2.78 2.80
C ARG A 24 6.83 -1.96 2.39
N LEU A 25 7.03 -0.77 1.82
CA LEU A 25 5.96 0.08 1.34
C LEU A 25 5.17 -0.60 0.19
N ALA A 26 5.87 -1.22 -0.75
CA ALA A 26 5.27 -1.97 -1.86
C ALA A 26 4.38 -3.11 -1.37
N ARG A 27 4.78 -3.83 -0.31
CA ARG A 27 3.96 -4.87 0.31
C ARG A 27 2.67 -4.32 0.91
N ILE A 28 2.73 -3.17 1.58
CA ILE A 28 1.53 -2.53 2.14
C ILE A 28 0.61 -2.06 1.00
N GLN A 29 1.18 -1.46 -0.06
CA GLN A 29 0.42 -0.99 -1.21
C GLN A 29 -0.28 -2.16 -1.93
N SER A 30 0.40 -3.27 -2.16
CA SER A 30 -0.20 -4.47 -2.76
C SER A 30 -1.40 -5.00 -1.95
N LEU A 31 -1.35 -4.94 -0.62
CA LEU A 31 -2.49 -5.30 0.23
C LEU A 31 -3.66 -4.32 0.08
N ILE A 32 -3.38 -3.02 0.02
CA ILE A 32 -4.39 -1.99 -0.24
C ILE A 32 -5.07 -2.25 -1.59
N ASP A 33 -4.28 -2.41 -2.66
CA ASP A 33 -4.79 -2.64 -4.02
C ASP A 33 -5.66 -3.90 -4.09
N THR A 34 -5.27 -4.96 -3.37
CA THR A 34 -6.05 -6.21 -3.29
C THR A 34 -7.41 -5.98 -2.63
N LEU A 35 -7.47 -5.22 -1.53
CA LEU A 35 -8.72 -4.95 -0.83
C LEU A 35 -9.63 -3.99 -1.61
N GLU A 36 -9.04 -2.99 -2.27
CA GLU A 36 -9.75 -2.07 -3.15
C GLU A 36 -10.33 -2.80 -4.37
N GLY A 37 -9.57 -3.75 -4.95
CA GLY A 37 -10.03 -4.65 -6.00
C GLY A 37 -11.26 -5.45 -5.57
N LYS A 38 -11.21 -6.11 -4.40
CA LYS A 38 -12.36 -6.84 -3.84
C LYS A 38 -13.57 -5.94 -3.63
N ALA A 39 -13.37 -4.72 -3.13
CA ALA A 39 -14.46 -3.77 -2.94
C ALA A 39 -15.05 -3.31 -4.29
N ALA A 40 -14.22 -3.11 -5.32
CA ALA A 40 -14.64 -2.78 -6.67
C ALA A 40 -15.46 -3.92 -7.31
N ASP A 41 -15.03 -5.18 -7.13
CA ASP A 41 -15.76 -6.34 -7.65
C ASP A 41 -17.12 -6.48 -6.98
N LEU A 42 -17.20 -6.31 -5.66
CA LEU A 42 -18.48 -6.23 -4.96
C LEU A 42 -19.34 -5.09 -5.50
N ARG A 43 -18.76 -3.92 -5.80
CA ARG A 43 -19.50 -2.79 -6.41
C ARG A 43 -20.03 -3.12 -7.81
N ARG A 44 -19.36 -3.96 -8.59
CA ARG A 44 -19.81 -4.35 -9.94
C ARG A 44 -20.83 -5.50 -9.94
N ALA A 45 -20.86 -6.34 -8.91
CA ALA A 45 -21.65 -7.58 -8.85
C ALA A 45 -23.18 -7.40 -8.71
N ALA A 46 -23.78 -6.33 -9.26
CA ALA A 46 -25.21 -6.04 -9.08
C ALA A 46 -26.12 -7.15 -9.66
N PRO A 47 -27.03 -7.74 -8.85
CA PRO A 47 -27.97 -8.74 -9.33
C PRO A 47 -29.01 -8.09 -10.24
N ALA A 48 -29.48 -8.87 -11.21
CA ALA A 48 -30.54 -8.51 -12.14
C ALA A 48 -31.82 -8.05 -11.43
N ALA A 49 -32.74 -7.45 -12.19
CA ALA A 49 -34.06 -7.08 -11.67
C ALA A 49 -34.83 -8.35 -11.24
N PRO A 50 -35.43 -8.36 -10.04
CA PRO A 50 -36.19 -9.51 -9.56
C PRO A 50 -37.47 -9.68 -10.39
N VAL A 51 -37.81 -10.92 -10.72
CA VAL A 51 -39.08 -11.29 -11.37
C VAL A 51 -40.11 -11.86 -10.38
N SER A 52 -39.72 -12.07 -9.12
CA SER A 52 -40.60 -12.56 -8.05
C SER A 52 -40.34 -11.87 -6.70
N ILE A 53 -41.31 -11.98 -5.78
CA ILE A 53 -41.17 -11.47 -4.40
C ILE A 53 -40.01 -12.17 -3.68
N THR A 54 -39.87 -13.49 -3.86
CA THR A 54 -38.77 -14.27 -3.27
C THR A 54 -37.41 -13.77 -3.75
N GLU A 55 -37.27 -13.48 -5.05
CA GLU A 55 -36.05 -12.89 -5.60
C GLU A 55 -35.79 -11.48 -5.06
N ALA A 56 -36.84 -10.67 -4.89
CA ALA A 56 -36.71 -9.34 -4.31
C ALA A 56 -36.18 -9.38 -2.86
N VAL A 57 -36.66 -10.33 -2.05
CA VAL A 57 -36.18 -10.55 -0.67
C VAL A 57 -34.73 -11.00 -0.65
N MET A 58 -34.34 -11.94 -1.52
CA MET A 58 -32.95 -12.42 -1.60
C MET A 58 -32.02 -11.31 -2.09
N ARG A 59 -32.47 -10.48 -3.04
CA ARG A 59 -31.75 -9.31 -3.51
C ARG A 59 -31.52 -8.29 -2.41
N ASP A 60 -32.52 -7.98 -1.59
CA ASP A 60 -32.38 -7.08 -0.44
C ASP A 60 -31.37 -7.62 0.57
N ARG A 61 -31.48 -8.91 0.94
CA ARG A 61 -30.52 -9.56 1.84
C ARG A 61 -29.09 -9.49 1.29
N TRP A 62 -28.93 -9.75 -0.01
CA TRP A 62 -27.64 -9.63 -0.68
C TRP A 62 -27.10 -8.20 -0.67
N HIS A 63 -27.93 -7.19 -0.92
CA HIS A 63 -27.52 -5.78 -0.87
C HIS A 63 -27.07 -5.38 0.55
N ARG A 64 -27.80 -5.79 1.58
CA ARG A 64 -27.41 -5.53 2.98
C ARG A 64 -26.06 -6.16 3.31
N TRP A 65 -25.89 -7.44 2.96
CA TRP A 65 -24.62 -8.14 3.15
C TRP A 65 -23.48 -7.47 2.38
N ARG A 66 -23.70 -7.13 1.11
CA ARG A 66 -22.71 -6.45 0.25
C ARG A 66 -22.27 -5.12 0.85
N THR A 67 -23.22 -4.31 1.31
CA THR A 67 -22.91 -3.02 1.95
C THR A 67 -22.02 -3.23 3.17
N GLN A 68 -22.37 -4.18 4.05
CA GLN A 68 -21.55 -4.52 5.21
C GLN A 68 -20.14 -4.96 4.83
N GLN A 69 -19.99 -5.82 3.81
CA GLN A 69 -18.68 -6.27 3.33
C GLN A 69 -17.85 -5.12 2.77
N ILE A 70 -18.44 -4.23 1.97
CA ILE A 70 -17.75 -3.04 1.44
C ILE A 70 -17.29 -2.14 2.59
N THR A 71 -18.12 -1.92 3.61
CA THR A 71 -17.74 -1.12 4.78
C THR A 71 -16.56 -1.76 5.52
N LEU A 72 -16.58 -3.08 5.74
CA LEU A 72 -15.46 -3.80 6.38
C LEU A 72 -14.16 -3.68 5.58
N LEU A 73 -14.22 -3.86 4.25
CA LEU A 73 -13.07 -3.70 3.37
C LEU A 73 -12.51 -2.28 3.42
N ASN A 74 -13.38 -1.26 3.35
CA ASN A 74 -12.98 0.14 3.44
C ASN A 74 -12.31 0.45 4.78
N MET A 75 -12.80 -0.09 5.90
CA MET A 75 -12.15 0.06 7.21
C MET A 75 -10.77 -0.59 7.26
N GLN A 76 -10.59 -1.75 6.61
CA GLN A 76 -9.28 -2.41 6.51
C GLN A 76 -8.30 -1.57 5.66
N VAL A 77 -8.77 -1.03 4.53
CA VAL A 77 -7.99 -0.11 3.68
C VAL A 77 -7.57 1.13 4.47
N ALA A 78 -8.49 1.77 5.19
CA ALA A 78 -8.18 2.94 6.01
C ALA A 78 -7.11 2.65 7.07
N ARG A 79 -7.19 1.47 7.73
CA ARG A 79 -6.16 1.02 8.68
C ARG A 79 -4.80 0.81 8.01
N LEU A 80 -4.77 0.19 6.83
CA LEU A 80 -3.52 0.01 6.08
C LEU A 80 -2.94 1.33 5.60
N GLN A 81 -3.77 2.28 5.17
CA GLN A 81 -3.33 3.64 4.80
C GLN A 81 -2.68 4.36 5.99
N ALA A 82 -3.27 4.23 7.19
CA ALA A 82 -2.69 4.79 8.41
C ALA A 82 -1.32 4.16 8.74
N VAL A 83 -1.14 2.85 8.50
CA VAL A 83 0.16 2.16 8.66
C VAL A 83 1.15 2.52 7.54
N ALA A 84 0.67 2.79 6.33
CA ALA A 84 1.50 3.15 5.18
C ALA A 84 2.17 4.51 5.37
N GLN A 85 1.48 5.49 5.95
CA GLN A 85 1.97 6.86 6.10
C GLN A 85 3.36 6.96 6.76
N PRO A 86 3.61 6.41 7.96
CA PRO A 86 4.95 6.45 8.56
C PRO A 86 6.00 5.69 7.72
N GLN A 87 5.61 4.64 6.97
CA GLN A 87 6.53 3.95 6.07
C GLN A 87 6.91 4.80 4.85
N ARG A 88 5.97 5.62 4.32
CA ARG A 88 6.26 6.60 3.26
C ARG A 88 7.29 7.63 3.74
N GLU A 89 7.15 8.12 4.97
CA GLU A 89 8.08 9.07 5.56
C GLU A 89 9.47 8.45 5.80
N VAL A 90 9.54 7.20 6.27
CA VAL A 90 10.81 6.46 6.37
C VAL A 90 11.45 6.29 4.99
N HIS A 91 10.67 5.87 3.99
CA HIS A 91 11.18 5.70 2.64
C HIS A 91 11.69 7.01 2.04
N ALA A 92 10.93 8.10 2.16
CA ALA A 92 11.34 9.43 1.70
C ALA A 92 12.66 9.89 2.34
N ARG A 93 12.83 9.67 3.66
CA ARG A 93 14.08 9.97 4.37
C ARG A 93 15.25 9.13 3.87
N ASN A 94 15.05 7.82 3.69
CA ASN A 94 16.11 6.93 3.20
C ASN A 94 16.53 7.30 1.76
N THR A 95 15.56 7.61 0.89
CA THR A 95 15.81 8.07 -0.48
C THR A 95 16.57 9.40 -0.48
N ALA A 96 16.18 10.35 0.36
CA ALA A 96 16.89 11.63 0.50
C ALA A 96 18.33 11.42 0.99
N ARG A 97 18.54 10.56 2.00
CA ARG A 97 19.88 10.21 2.50
C ARG A 97 20.74 9.58 1.40
N ASN A 98 20.19 8.64 0.64
CA ASN A 98 20.90 8.00 -0.46
C ASN A 98 21.32 9.03 -1.52
N ALA A 99 20.41 9.92 -1.91
CA ALA A 99 20.71 10.99 -2.88
C ALA A 99 21.78 11.97 -2.40
N VAL A 100 21.82 12.29 -1.10
CA VAL A 100 22.88 13.13 -0.52
C VAL A 100 24.23 12.42 -0.58
N LEU A 101 24.29 11.14 -0.19
CA LEU A 101 25.53 10.36 -0.23
C LEU A 101 26.04 10.15 -1.65
N GLU A 102 25.16 9.93 -2.62
CA GLU A 102 25.51 9.85 -4.03
C GLU A 102 26.09 11.18 -4.55
N LYS A 103 25.57 12.33 -4.11
CA LYS A 103 26.16 13.64 -4.45
C LYS A 103 27.52 13.84 -3.81
N LEU A 104 27.72 13.38 -2.58
CA LEU A 104 29.01 13.49 -1.87
C LEU A 104 30.08 12.58 -2.48
N SER A 105 29.71 11.36 -2.91
CA SER A 105 30.63 10.44 -3.57
C SER A 105 31.08 10.95 -4.94
N LYS A 106 30.20 11.60 -5.71
CA LYS A 106 30.54 12.20 -7.02
C LYS A 106 31.41 13.46 -6.94
N LYS A 107 31.45 14.13 -5.79
CA LYS A 107 32.24 15.36 -5.57
C LYS A 107 33.68 15.09 -5.09
N ARG A 108 33.98 13.85 -4.67
CA ARG A 108 35.31 13.41 -4.18
C ARG A 108 36.05 12.59 -5.24
#